data_AF-A0A929SDX5-F1
#
_entry.id   AF-A0A929SDX5-F1
#
_cell.length_a   1.000
_cell.length_b   1.000
_cell.length_c   1.000
_cell.angle_alpha   90.00
_cell.angle_beta   90.00
_cell.angle_gamma   90.00
#
_symmetry.space_group_name_H-M   'P 1'
#
loop_
_entity.id
_entity.type
_entity.pdbx_description
1 polymer ?
#
loop_
_entity_poly.entity_id
_entity_poly.type
_entity_poly.pdbx_seq_one_letter_code
_entity_poly.pdbx_strand_id
1 'polypeptide(L)'
;MGVESENPKLFLEKAKEELENYQGIQESLKEAFLKEKDAKASYEKESTAVKDKIEKTIRERQKELEKSYDEKIGQSDGKIKKVQNEREAAKNKGMKERITEESAPTKRENKELKREMAAICKREGAPEFIAHKVFSVLYRPVGFSEFLILLLLFLLVFALLPLSVYYFLLQDRGILFLVGIYLLDILLFGGIYVFVGNRTVGKYREAVKQCVSIRKKILKNKKALKVLAKDIRKDTDEGQYNLSSFDDEIARLTEERNAYLSQKQNALHNFDTVGKEVIRDEIEKVEKEKLDTLQSSWQNSTEERMNLEAKERELSLLLAKDVEQYVGKKHMSVEDMDGLLHILEEGKAGSLTEAILCLEEGK
;
A
#
# COMPACT_ATOMS: atom_id res chain seq x y z
N MET A 1 48.39 71.90 -39.82
CA MET A 1 47.96 71.75 -38.41
C MET A 1 46.72 70.85 -38.44
N GLY A 2 46.21 70.39 -37.30
CA GLY A 2 45.04 69.49 -37.32
C GLY A 2 43.74 70.26 -37.61
N VAL A 3 42.73 69.56 -38.13
CA VAL A 3 41.43 70.12 -38.55
C VAL A 3 40.71 70.82 -37.39
N GLU A 4 40.97 70.37 -36.16
CA GLU A 4 40.49 70.95 -34.89
C GLU A 4 40.96 72.40 -34.66
N SER A 5 42.11 72.78 -35.25
CA SER A 5 42.72 74.10 -35.12
C SER A 5 42.55 74.98 -36.36
N GLU A 6 42.37 74.36 -37.53
CA GLU A 6 42.17 75.05 -38.82
C GLU A 6 40.67 75.30 -39.12
N ASN A 7 39.77 74.42 -38.67
CA ASN A 7 38.32 74.56 -38.82
C ASN A 7 37.56 73.85 -37.67
N PRO A 8 37.41 74.51 -36.51
CA PRO A 8 36.80 73.90 -35.31
C PRO A 8 35.31 73.55 -35.51
N LYS A 9 34.60 74.21 -36.43
CA LYS A 9 33.21 73.88 -36.76
C LYS A 9 33.10 72.54 -37.46
N LEU A 10 33.89 72.33 -38.50
CA LEU A 10 33.93 71.06 -39.24
C LEU A 10 34.37 69.88 -38.34
N PHE A 11 35.24 70.14 -37.37
CA PHE A 11 35.63 69.14 -36.36
C PHE A 11 34.44 68.75 -35.48
N LEU A 12 33.70 69.72 -34.94
CA LEU A 12 32.55 69.44 -34.08
C LEU A 12 31.37 68.80 -34.83
N GLU A 13 31.12 69.16 -36.08
CA GLU A 13 30.11 68.50 -36.93
C GLU A 13 30.43 67.01 -37.10
N LYS A 14 31.69 66.67 -37.38
CA LYS A 14 32.15 65.27 -37.49
C LYS A 14 32.09 64.54 -36.15
N ALA A 15 32.53 65.19 -35.07
CA ALA A 15 32.46 64.61 -33.72
C ALA A 15 31.02 64.32 -33.31
N LYS A 16 30.06 65.19 -33.68
CA LYS A 16 28.63 64.97 -33.47
C LYS A 16 28.13 63.75 -34.25
N GLU A 17 28.43 63.66 -35.54
CA GLU A 17 28.04 62.52 -36.40
C GLU A 17 28.60 61.19 -35.85
N GLU A 18 29.85 61.18 -35.40
CA GLU A 18 30.49 60.01 -34.79
C GLU A 18 29.83 59.62 -33.45
N LEU A 19 29.43 60.60 -32.62
CA LEU A 19 28.70 60.37 -31.37
C LEU A 19 27.28 59.83 -31.61
N GLU A 20 26.56 60.35 -32.60
CA GLU A 20 25.24 59.84 -32.99
C GLU A 20 25.33 58.40 -33.50
N ASN A 21 26.33 58.08 -34.31
CA ASN A 21 26.60 56.71 -34.77
C ASN A 21 26.93 55.78 -33.59
N TYR A 22 27.75 56.24 -32.64
CA TYR A 22 28.07 55.48 -31.43
C TYR A 22 26.83 55.22 -30.56
N GLN A 23 25.97 56.22 -30.34
CA GLN A 23 24.69 56.05 -29.62
C GLN A 23 23.77 55.05 -30.33
N GLY A 24 23.63 55.14 -31.66
CA GLY A 24 22.83 54.19 -32.45
C GLY A 24 23.34 52.74 -32.35
N ILE A 25 24.66 52.56 -32.29
CA ILE A 25 25.27 51.24 -32.07
C ILE A 25 25.05 50.75 -30.64
N GLN A 26 25.09 51.64 -29.62
CA GLN A 26 24.76 51.27 -28.24
C GLN A 26 23.30 50.82 -28.09
N GLU A 27 22.36 51.48 -28.76
CA GLU A 27 20.95 51.06 -28.79
C GLU A 27 20.77 49.72 -29.48
N SER A 28 21.37 49.56 -30.67
CA SER A 28 21.36 48.30 -31.42
C SER A 28 21.98 47.15 -30.61
N LEU A 29 23.04 47.43 -29.84
CA LEU A 29 23.68 46.45 -28.96
C LEU A 29 22.77 46.03 -27.79
N LYS A 30 22.02 46.98 -27.20
CA LYS A 30 21.02 46.67 -26.16
C LYS A 30 19.90 45.78 -26.72
N GLU A 31 19.41 46.07 -27.92
CA GLU A 31 18.39 45.25 -28.59
C GLU A 31 18.92 43.85 -28.91
N ALA A 32 20.13 43.75 -29.48
CA ALA A 32 20.78 42.47 -29.78
C ALA A 32 21.01 41.64 -28.50
N PHE A 33 21.36 42.27 -27.38
CA PHE A 33 21.49 41.59 -26.09
C PHE A 33 20.17 41.00 -25.59
N LEU A 34 19.06 41.75 -25.70
CA LEU A 34 17.73 41.24 -25.33
C LEU A 34 17.32 40.07 -26.24
N LYS A 35 17.56 40.21 -27.55
CA LYS A 35 17.28 39.17 -28.55
C LYS A 35 18.09 37.89 -28.30
N GLU A 36 19.38 38.00 -27.96
CA GLU A 36 20.21 36.86 -27.56
C GLU A 36 19.65 36.19 -26.30
N LYS A 37 19.32 36.99 -25.28
CA LYS A 37 18.76 36.49 -24.03
C LYS A 37 17.47 35.71 -24.24
N ASP A 38 16.54 36.23 -25.04
CA ASP A 38 15.26 35.58 -25.34
C ASP A 38 15.44 34.31 -26.19
N ALA A 39 16.35 34.34 -27.17
CA ALA A 39 16.71 33.16 -27.97
C ALA A 39 17.32 32.06 -27.10
N LYS A 40 18.25 32.42 -26.21
CA LYS A 40 18.86 31.50 -25.25
C LYS A 40 17.84 30.89 -24.30
N ALA A 41 16.96 31.71 -23.72
CA ALA A 41 15.91 31.24 -22.83
C ALA A 41 14.95 30.27 -23.53
N SER A 42 14.62 30.54 -24.80
CA SER A 42 13.78 29.67 -25.63
C SER A 42 14.45 28.32 -25.89
N TYR A 43 15.73 28.32 -26.24
CA TYR A 43 16.51 27.09 -26.43
C TYR A 43 16.63 26.27 -25.13
N GLU A 44 16.98 26.91 -24.01
CA GLU A 44 17.13 26.22 -22.72
C GLU A 44 15.80 25.63 -22.22
N LYS A 45 14.69 26.37 -22.41
CA LYS A 45 13.35 25.87 -22.10
C LYS A 45 13.01 24.63 -22.92
N GLU A 46 13.22 24.66 -24.23
CA GLU A 46 12.92 23.52 -25.09
C GLU A 46 13.83 22.33 -24.78
N SER A 47 15.14 22.56 -24.63
CA SER A 47 16.11 21.52 -24.25
C SER A 47 15.72 20.82 -22.94
N THR A 48 15.26 21.60 -21.95
CA THR A 48 14.80 21.06 -20.67
C THR A 48 13.49 20.27 -20.83
N ALA A 49 12.53 20.78 -21.61
CA ALA A 49 11.28 20.08 -21.91
C ALA A 49 11.51 18.73 -22.61
N VAL A 50 12.48 18.65 -23.51
CA VAL A 50 12.89 17.39 -24.17
C VAL A 50 13.47 16.40 -23.15
N LYS A 51 14.38 16.85 -22.28
CA LYS A 51 14.93 15.99 -21.19
C LYS A 51 13.84 15.47 -20.27
N ASP A 52 12.92 16.33 -19.84
CA ASP A 52 11.80 15.94 -18.99
C ASP A 52 10.87 14.93 -19.69
N LYS A 53 10.61 15.11 -20.99
CA LYS A 53 9.83 14.20 -21.82
C LYS A 53 10.49 12.82 -21.92
N ILE A 54 11.82 12.77 -22.09
CA ILE A 54 12.60 11.52 -22.11
C ILE A 54 12.47 10.80 -20.77
N GLU A 55 12.77 11.49 -19.66
CA GLU A 55 12.71 10.88 -18.33
C GLU A 55 11.32 10.38 -17.97
N LYS A 56 10.29 11.18 -18.27
CA LYS A 56 8.90 10.81 -18.03
C LYS A 56 8.53 9.55 -18.82
N THR A 57 8.86 9.51 -20.11
CA THR A 57 8.55 8.37 -20.98
C THR A 57 9.27 7.10 -20.51
N ILE A 58 10.54 7.21 -20.13
CA ILE A 58 11.31 6.08 -19.56
C ILE A 58 10.63 5.54 -18.30
N ARG A 59 10.25 6.42 -17.36
CA ARG A 59 9.59 6.02 -16.11
C ARG A 59 8.23 5.36 -16.36
N GLU A 60 7.44 5.91 -17.28
CA GLU A 60 6.13 5.35 -17.64
C GLU A 60 6.26 3.96 -18.27
N ARG A 61 7.16 3.80 -19.25
CA ARG A 61 7.42 2.51 -19.91
C ARG A 61 7.95 1.45 -18.95
N GLN A 62 8.88 1.83 -18.07
CA GLN A 62 9.39 0.92 -17.05
C GLN A 62 8.25 0.44 -16.14
N LYS A 63 7.40 1.36 -15.67
CA LYS A 63 6.26 1.04 -14.80
C LYS A 63 5.24 0.14 -15.50
N GLU A 64 4.95 0.37 -16.78
CA GLU A 64 4.07 -0.48 -17.58
C GLU A 64 4.62 -1.90 -17.74
N LEU A 65 5.93 -2.01 -17.99
CA LEU A 65 6.64 -3.28 -18.08
C LEU A 65 6.57 -4.05 -16.75
N GLU A 66 6.90 -3.39 -15.63
CA GLU A 66 6.81 -3.97 -14.29
C GLU A 66 5.41 -4.46 -13.99
N LYS A 67 4.39 -3.62 -14.25
CA LYS A 67 2.98 -3.94 -14.02
C LYS A 67 2.54 -5.18 -14.79
N SER A 68 2.93 -5.30 -16.06
CA SER A 68 2.56 -6.44 -16.90
C SER A 68 3.07 -7.78 -16.33
N TYR A 69 4.30 -7.80 -15.82
CA TYR A 69 4.86 -8.98 -15.16
C TYR A 69 4.23 -9.23 -13.78
N ASP A 70 3.98 -8.18 -13.00
CA ASP A 70 3.35 -8.30 -11.68
C ASP A 70 1.93 -8.86 -11.77
N GLU A 71 1.17 -8.51 -12.80
CA GLU A 71 -0.13 -9.11 -13.07
C GLU A 71 -0.03 -10.63 -13.33
N LYS A 72 0.97 -11.08 -14.09
CA LYS A 72 1.19 -12.51 -14.35
C LYS A 72 1.63 -13.27 -13.10
N ILE A 73 2.54 -12.70 -12.32
CA ILE A 73 2.96 -13.24 -11.03
C ILE A 73 1.77 -13.35 -10.08
N GLY A 74 0.94 -12.30 -10.00
CA GLY A 74 -0.27 -12.27 -9.19
C GLY A 74 -1.31 -13.31 -9.62
N GLN A 75 -1.47 -13.56 -10.92
CA GLN A 75 -2.31 -14.64 -11.44
C GLN A 75 -1.82 -16.02 -11.00
N SER A 76 -0.51 -16.29 -11.10
CA SER A 76 0.08 -17.55 -10.63
C SER A 76 -0.04 -17.71 -9.11
N ASP A 77 0.24 -16.66 -8.33
CA ASP A 77 0.06 -16.67 -6.87
C ASP A 77 -1.41 -16.95 -6.49
N GLY A 78 -2.36 -16.40 -7.23
CA GLY A 78 -3.79 -16.66 -7.07
C GLY A 78 -4.15 -18.13 -7.33
N LYS A 79 -3.61 -18.73 -8.39
CA LYS A 79 -3.79 -20.16 -8.69
C LYS A 79 -3.17 -21.05 -7.59
N ILE A 80 -1.95 -20.75 -7.15
CA ILE A 80 -1.27 -21.48 -6.06
C ILE A 80 -2.15 -21.50 -4.81
N LYS A 81 -2.63 -20.33 -4.37
CA LYS A 81 -3.51 -20.21 -3.19
C LYS A 81 -4.79 -21.02 -3.35
N LYS A 82 -5.38 -21.03 -4.55
CA LYS A 82 -6.59 -21.81 -4.84
C LYS A 82 -6.32 -23.31 -4.66
N VAL A 83 -5.25 -23.83 -5.27
CA VAL A 83 -4.89 -25.26 -5.18
C VAL A 83 -4.52 -25.63 -3.73
N GLN A 84 -3.85 -24.76 -2.99
CA GLN A 84 -3.58 -24.96 -1.56
C GLN A 84 -4.87 -25.10 -0.73
N ASN A 85 -5.86 -24.23 -0.97
CA ASN A 85 -7.15 -24.33 -0.29
C ASN A 85 -7.90 -25.62 -0.65
N GLU A 86 -7.85 -26.03 -1.92
CA GLU A 86 -8.43 -27.30 -2.37
C GLU A 86 -7.74 -28.51 -1.73
N ARG A 87 -6.41 -28.49 -1.63
CA ARG A 87 -5.60 -29.49 -0.94
C ARG A 87 -6.00 -29.62 0.54
N GLU A 88 -6.09 -28.50 1.26
CA GLU A 88 -6.50 -28.49 2.66
C GLU A 88 -7.95 -28.97 2.84
N ALA A 89 -8.85 -28.64 1.91
CA ALA A 89 -10.21 -29.16 1.92
C ALA A 89 -10.25 -30.68 1.71
N ALA A 90 -9.45 -31.20 0.76
CA ALA A 90 -9.31 -32.63 0.50
C ALA A 90 -8.74 -33.38 1.71
N LYS A 91 -7.69 -32.84 2.33
CA LYS A 91 -7.12 -33.36 3.59
C LYS A 91 -8.16 -33.42 4.70
N ASN A 92 -8.89 -32.32 4.92
CA ASN A 92 -9.94 -32.26 5.94
C ASN A 92 -11.09 -33.24 5.67
N LYS A 93 -11.41 -33.49 4.41
CA LYS A 93 -12.38 -34.51 4.00
C LYS A 93 -11.86 -35.91 4.33
N GLY A 94 -10.63 -36.24 3.93
CA GLY A 94 -9.98 -37.53 4.22
C GLY A 94 -9.90 -37.81 5.72
N MET A 95 -9.51 -36.82 6.54
CA MET A 95 -9.50 -36.97 8.00
C MET A 95 -10.90 -37.30 8.57
N LYS A 96 -11.96 -36.68 8.05
CA LYS A 96 -13.33 -36.96 8.50
C LYS A 96 -13.79 -38.37 8.11
N GLU A 97 -13.44 -38.81 6.91
CA GLU A 97 -13.74 -40.16 6.40
C GLU A 97 -13.02 -41.20 7.25
N ARG A 98 -11.71 -41.03 7.49
CA ARG A 98 -10.90 -41.89 8.35
C ARG A 98 -11.42 -41.95 9.79
N ILE A 99 -11.75 -40.80 10.40
CA ILE A 99 -12.40 -40.79 11.72
C ILE A 99 -13.70 -41.60 11.68
N THR A 100 -14.49 -41.49 10.62
CA THR A 100 -15.77 -42.19 10.50
C THR A 100 -15.58 -43.69 10.37
N GLU A 101 -14.63 -44.12 9.55
CA GLU A 101 -14.28 -45.52 9.31
C GLU A 101 -13.65 -46.17 10.55
N GLU A 102 -12.58 -45.59 11.10
CA GLU A 102 -11.90 -46.13 12.28
C GLU A 102 -12.79 -46.10 13.54
N SER A 103 -13.72 -45.14 13.64
CA SER A 103 -14.69 -45.12 14.74
C SER A 103 -15.88 -46.06 14.55
N ALA A 104 -16.10 -46.61 13.35
CA ALA A 104 -17.24 -47.46 13.04
C ALA A 104 -17.35 -48.70 13.95
N PRO A 105 -16.29 -49.52 14.18
CA PRO A 105 -16.39 -50.70 15.05
C PRO A 105 -16.78 -50.31 16.48
N THR A 106 -16.12 -49.32 17.08
CA THR A 106 -16.41 -48.84 18.44
C THR A 106 -17.82 -48.24 18.54
N LYS A 107 -18.33 -47.60 17.48
CA LYS A 107 -19.71 -47.13 17.40
C LYS A 107 -20.71 -48.28 17.31
N ARG A 108 -20.39 -49.36 16.57
CA ARG A 108 -21.22 -50.58 16.49
C ARG A 108 -21.25 -51.30 17.84
N GLU A 109 -20.10 -51.49 18.49
CA GLU A 109 -20.00 -52.04 19.85
C GLU A 109 -20.88 -51.26 20.84
N ASN A 110 -20.86 -49.92 20.79
CA ASN A 110 -21.74 -49.10 21.64
C ASN A 110 -23.25 -49.32 21.37
N LYS A 111 -23.64 -49.65 20.13
CA LYS A 111 -25.03 -50.00 19.81
C LYS A 111 -25.38 -51.38 20.34
N GLU A 112 -24.47 -52.35 20.23
CA GLU A 112 -24.63 -53.70 20.76
C GLU A 112 -24.71 -53.70 22.29
N LEU A 113 -23.82 -52.99 22.97
CA LEU A 113 -23.84 -52.79 24.43
C LEU A 113 -25.19 -52.23 24.91
N LYS A 114 -25.82 -51.31 24.17
CA LYS A 114 -27.17 -50.82 24.51
C LYS A 114 -28.24 -51.88 24.35
N ARG A 115 -28.15 -52.72 23.32
CA ARG A 115 -29.06 -53.86 23.11
C ARG A 115 -28.87 -54.92 24.20
N GLU A 116 -27.63 -55.18 24.60
CA GLU A 116 -27.27 -56.07 25.69
C GLU A 116 -27.88 -55.60 27.02
N MET A 117 -27.83 -54.30 27.33
CA MET A 117 -28.51 -53.73 28.50
C MET A 117 -30.02 -54.01 28.50
N ALA A 118 -30.69 -53.81 27.37
CA ALA A 118 -32.12 -54.09 27.24
C ALA A 118 -32.42 -55.60 27.37
N ALA A 119 -31.58 -56.46 26.81
CA ALA A 119 -31.69 -57.91 26.95
C ALA A 119 -31.50 -58.38 28.39
N ILE A 120 -30.56 -57.79 29.14
CA ILE A 120 -30.36 -58.06 30.57
C ILE A 120 -31.63 -57.71 31.36
N CYS A 121 -32.25 -56.54 31.10
CA CYS A 121 -33.50 -56.19 31.76
C CYS A 121 -34.60 -57.23 31.50
N LYS A 122 -34.75 -57.68 30.24
CA LYS A 122 -35.72 -58.72 29.87
C LYS A 122 -35.45 -60.06 30.57
N ARG A 123 -34.20 -60.51 30.56
CA ARG A 123 -33.80 -61.80 31.17
C ARG A 123 -34.05 -61.83 32.67
N GLU A 124 -33.76 -60.75 33.37
CA GLU A 124 -33.90 -60.65 34.83
C GLU A 124 -35.33 -60.27 35.28
N GLY A 125 -36.29 -60.17 34.34
CA GLY A 125 -37.67 -59.73 34.63
C GLY A 125 -37.75 -58.30 35.18
N ALA A 126 -36.74 -57.48 34.90
CA ALA A 126 -36.60 -56.11 35.37
C ALA A 126 -37.29 -55.14 34.39
N PRO A 127 -37.96 -54.07 34.86
CA PRO A 127 -38.56 -53.08 33.98
C PRO A 127 -37.54 -52.48 32.99
N GLU A 128 -37.92 -52.37 31.71
CA GLU A 128 -37.02 -51.90 30.64
C GLU A 128 -36.51 -50.47 30.88
N PHE A 129 -37.29 -49.61 31.57
CA PHE A 129 -36.88 -48.25 31.92
C PHE A 129 -35.60 -48.20 32.78
N ILE A 130 -35.21 -49.30 33.44
CA ILE A 130 -33.94 -49.38 34.18
C ILE A 130 -32.72 -49.17 33.27
N ALA A 131 -32.80 -49.64 32.02
CA ALA A 131 -31.77 -49.46 31.01
C ALA A 131 -31.79 -48.07 30.34
N HIS A 132 -32.85 -47.27 30.55
CA HIS A 132 -32.94 -45.93 29.98
C HIS A 132 -32.03 -44.94 30.72
N LYS A 133 -31.37 -44.07 29.96
CA LYS A 133 -30.39 -43.11 30.47
C LYS A 133 -30.91 -42.24 31.62
N VAL A 134 -32.14 -41.74 31.52
CA VAL A 134 -32.73 -40.82 32.53
C VAL A 134 -32.83 -41.52 33.88
N PHE A 135 -33.46 -42.69 33.93
CA PHE A 135 -33.59 -43.49 35.14
C PHE A 135 -32.22 -43.91 35.70
N SER A 136 -31.33 -44.39 34.83
CA SER A 136 -30.02 -44.85 35.29
C SER A 136 -29.15 -43.70 35.81
N VAL A 137 -29.26 -42.48 35.27
CA VAL A 137 -28.56 -41.29 35.80
C VAL A 137 -29.13 -40.89 37.16
N LEU A 138 -30.45 -40.93 37.31
CA LEU A 138 -31.15 -40.54 38.53
C LEU A 138 -30.73 -41.38 39.74
N TYR A 139 -30.59 -42.69 39.57
CA TYR A 139 -30.30 -43.60 40.68
C TYR A 139 -28.86 -44.12 40.73
N ARG A 140 -28.14 -44.18 39.60
CA ARG A 140 -26.77 -44.73 39.50
C ARG A 140 -25.93 -43.94 38.47
N PRO A 141 -25.57 -42.67 38.75
CA PRO A 141 -24.70 -41.90 37.86
C PRO A 141 -23.32 -42.58 37.75
N VAL A 142 -22.76 -42.65 36.54
CA VAL A 142 -21.49 -43.36 36.27
C VAL A 142 -20.29 -42.44 35.99
N GLY A 143 -20.51 -41.14 35.81
CA GLY A 143 -19.46 -40.17 35.52
C GLY A 143 -19.76 -38.79 36.08
N PHE A 144 -18.73 -37.94 36.14
CA PHE A 144 -18.81 -36.61 36.74
C PHE A 144 -19.92 -35.74 36.14
N SER A 145 -20.07 -35.72 34.81
CA SER A 145 -21.14 -34.94 34.16
C SER A 145 -22.54 -35.44 34.52
N GLU A 146 -22.74 -36.75 34.71
CA GLU A 146 -24.04 -37.28 35.14
C GLU A 146 -24.32 -36.97 36.60
N PHE A 147 -23.28 -37.02 37.44
CA PHE A 147 -23.37 -36.59 38.83
C PHE A 147 -23.73 -35.10 38.93
N LEU A 148 -23.12 -34.25 38.10
CA LEU A 148 -23.45 -32.82 38.07
C LEU A 148 -24.90 -32.58 37.62
N ILE A 149 -25.38 -33.32 36.62
CA ILE A 149 -26.80 -33.26 36.20
C ILE A 149 -27.72 -33.67 37.36
N LEU A 150 -27.38 -34.74 38.07
CA LEU A 150 -28.15 -35.18 39.24
C LEU A 150 -28.14 -34.13 40.36
N LEU A 151 -26.98 -33.52 40.63
CA LEU A 151 -26.85 -32.45 41.63
C LEU A 151 -27.71 -31.24 41.26
N LEU A 152 -27.66 -30.79 40.01
CA LEU A 152 -28.48 -29.67 39.53
C LEU A 152 -29.97 -30.00 39.62
N LEU A 153 -30.37 -31.22 39.26
CA LEU A 153 -31.75 -31.68 39.42
C LEU A 153 -32.17 -31.65 40.90
N PHE A 154 -31.29 -32.10 41.80
CA PHE A 154 -31.56 -32.10 43.24
C PHE A 154 -31.67 -30.69 43.80
N LEU A 155 -30.80 -29.76 43.39
CA LEU A 155 -30.90 -28.35 43.75
C LEU A 155 -32.19 -27.70 43.20
N LEU A 156 -32.60 -28.06 41.99
CA LEU A 156 -33.83 -27.56 41.40
C LEU A 156 -35.06 -28.03 42.20
N VAL A 157 -35.12 -29.32 42.55
CA VAL A 157 -36.27 -29.89 43.28
C VAL A 157 -36.25 -29.48 44.74
N PHE A 158 -35.14 -29.66 45.46
CA PHE A 158 -35.12 -29.48 46.91
C PHE A 158 -34.67 -28.09 47.37
N ALA A 159 -34.23 -27.19 46.49
CA ALA A 159 -33.93 -25.81 46.88
C ALA A 159 -34.79 -24.83 46.09
N LEU A 160 -34.72 -24.84 44.76
CA LEU A 160 -35.40 -23.85 43.94
C LEU A 160 -36.92 -23.96 44.04
N LEU A 161 -37.49 -25.16 43.99
CA LEU A 161 -38.94 -25.35 44.03
C LEU A 161 -39.56 -24.93 45.39
N PRO A 162 -39.10 -25.39 46.57
CA PRO A 162 -39.59 -24.91 47.86
C PRO A 162 -39.46 -23.40 48.05
N LEU A 163 -38.33 -22.81 47.66
CA LEU A 163 -38.12 -21.36 47.73
C LEU A 163 -39.07 -20.62 46.81
N SER A 164 -39.23 -21.09 45.56
CA SER A 164 -40.15 -20.48 44.60
C SER A 164 -41.59 -20.52 45.13
N VAL A 165 -42.05 -21.67 45.62
CA VAL A 165 -43.40 -21.80 46.19
C VAL A 165 -43.60 -20.87 47.38
N TYR A 166 -42.61 -20.75 48.28
CA TYR A 166 -42.71 -19.86 49.43
C TYR A 166 -42.75 -18.38 49.01
N TYR A 167 -41.79 -17.92 48.22
CA TYR A 167 -41.70 -16.50 47.84
C TYR A 167 -42.85 -16.05 46.94
N PHE A 168 -43.37 -16.90 46.05
CA PHE A 168 -44.45 -16.51 45.15
C PHE A 168 -45.85 -16.64 45.77
N LEU A 169 -46.08 -17.58 46.70
CA LEU A 169 -47.45 -17.88 47.19
C LEU A 169 -47.65 -17.59 48.69
N LEU A 170 -46.59 -17.56 49.49
CA LEU A 170 -46.69 -17.63 50.95
C LEU A 170 -45.72 -16.68 51.68
N GLN A 171 -45.17 -15.68 51.00
CA GLN A 171 -44.15 -14.77 51.54
C GLN A 171 -44.59 -14.05 52.83
N ASP A 172 -45.87 -13.71 52.94
CA ASP A 172 -46.44 -12.99 54.09
C ASP A 172 -46.82 -13.91 55.28
N ARG A 173 -46.67 -15.23 55.13
CA ARG A 173 -47.14 -16.23 56.12
C ARG A 173 -46.07 -16.63 57.14
N GLY A 174 -44.85 -16.11 57.02
CA GLY A 174 -43.75 -16.31 57.96
C GLY A 174 -42.99 -17.63 57.80
N ILE A 175 -41.82 -17.72 58.46
CA ILE A 175 -40.80 -18.76 58.24
C ILE A 175 -41.31 -20.19 58.54
N LEU A 176 -42.31 -20.36 59.41
CA LEU A 176 -42.87 -21.69 59.73
C LEU A 176 -43.52 -22.35 58.50
N PHE A 177 -44.10 -21.57 57.58
CA PHE A 177 -44.64 -22.11 56.33
C PHE A 177 -43.54 -22.59 55.39
N LEU A 178 -42.38 -21.91 55.37
CA LEU A 178 -41.22 -22.39 54.61
C LEU A 178 -40.77 -23.77 55.11
N VAL A 179 -40.66 -23.94 56.44
CA VAL A 179 -40.30 -25.23 57.05
C VAL A 179 -41.33 -26.31 56.68
N GLY A 180 -42.63 -25.98 56.70
CA GLY A 180 -43.70 -26.89 56.26
C GLY A 180 -43.61 -27.30 54.79
N ILE A 181 -43.29 -26.37 53.89
CA ILE A 181 -43.10 -26.64 52.46
C ILE A 181 -41.92 -27.60 52.24
N TYR A 182 -40.78 -27.35 52.89
CA TYR A 182 -39.63 -28.26 52.81
C TYR A 182 -39.95 -29.65 53.36
N LEU A 183 -40.67 -29.75 54.49
CA LEU A 183 -41.11 -31.04 55.04
C LEU A 183 -42.01 -31.79 54.05
N LEU A 184 -42.97 -31.10 53.43
CA LEU A 184 -43.87 -31.68 52.44
C LEU A 184 -43.12 -32.11 51.17
N ASP A 185 -42.20 -31.29 50.67
CA ASP A 185 -41.38 -31.55 49.49
C ASP A 185 -40.47 -32.78 49.69
N ILE A 186 -39.78 -32.86 50.84
CA ILE A 186 -38.96 -34.03 51.22
C ILE A 186 -39.82 -35.28 51.35
N LEU A 187 -40.99 -35.20 51.97
CA LEU A 187 -41.87 -36.36 52.12
C LEU A 187 -42.43 -36.82 50.76
N LEU A 188 -42.83 -35.89 49.90
CA LEU A 188 -43.41 -36.22 48.60
C LEU A 188 -42.34 -36.66 47.60
N PHE A 189 -41.39 -35.79 47.24
CA PHE A 189 -40.37 -36.11 46.24
C PHE A 189 -39.30 -37.06 46.79
N GLY A 190 -38.82 -36.83 48.01
CA GLY A 190 -37.86 -37.73 48.67
C GLY A 190 -38.46 -39.10 48.95
N GLY A 191 -39.71 -39.14 49.44
CA GLY A 191 -40.45 -40.39 49.67
C GLY A 191 -40.68 -41.18 48.37
N ILE A 192 -41.17 -40.54 47.31
CA ILE A 192 -41.34 -41.19 45.99
C ILE A 192 -39.99 -41.67 45.46
N TYR A 193 -38.93 -40.85 45.56
CA TYR A 193 -37.59 -41.21 45.09
C TYR A 193 -37.06 -42.48 45.78
N VAL A 194 -37.16 -42.56 47.11
CA VAL A 194 -36.74 -43.73 47.91
C VAL A 194 -37.62 -44.95 47.62
N PHE A 195 -38.94 -44.76 47.55
CA PHE A 195 -39.89 -45.84 47.27
C PHE A 195 -39.61 -46.50 45.92
N VAL A 196 -39.48 -45.70 44.86
CA VAL A 196 -39.14 -46.18 43.51
C VAL A 196 -37.77 -46.85 43.54
N GLY A 197 -36.76 -46.20 44.14
CA GLY A 197 -35.41 -46.74 44.26
C GLY A 197 -35.35 -48.12 44.92
N ASN A 198 -36.08 -48.33 46.02
CA ASN A 198 -36.15 -49.63 46.69
C ASN A 198 -36.87 -50.68 45.83
N ARG A 199 -38.01 -50.32 45.22
CA ARG A 199 -38.84 -51.24 44.44
C ARG A 199 -38.20 -51.67 43.12
N THR A 200 -37.30 -50.85 42.56
CA THR A 200 -36.61 -51.13 41.29
C THR A 200 -35.12 -51.44 41.50
N VAL A 201 -34.33 -50.49 42.03
CA VAL A 201 -32.87 -50.64 42.14
C VAL A 201 -32.48 -51.63 43.25
N GLY A 202 -33.23 -51.65 44.35
CA GLY A 202 -33.08 -52.64 45.41
C GLY A 202 -33.48 -54.04 44.95
N LYS A 203 -34.67 -54.18 44.36
CA LYS A 203 -35.21 -55.47 43.90
C LYS A 203 -34.42 -56.10 42.75
N TYR A 204 -34.02 -55.32 41.75
CA TYR A 204 -33.30 -55.79 40.55
C TYR A 204 -31.81 -55.43 40.61
N ARG A 205 -31.18 -55.62 41.76
CA ARG A 205 -29.80 -55.18 42.04
C ARG A 205 -28.78 -55.71 41.03
N GLU A 206 -28.87 -56.98 40.66
CA GLU A 206 -27.92 -57.60 39.71
C GLU A 206 -28.12 -57.07 38.28
N ALA A 207 -29.36 -56.93 37.82
CA ALA A 207 -29.66 -56.31 36.53
C ALA A 207 -29.12 -54.86 36.46
N VAL A 208 -29.32 -54.07 37.53
CA VAL A 208 -28.79 -52.70 37.62
C VAL A 208 -27.27 -52.68 37.63
N LYS A 209 -26.62 -53.57 38.38
CA LYS A 209 -25.15 -53.67 38.45
C LYS A 209 -24.55 -53.98 37.07
N GLN A 210 -25.13 -54.92 36.33
CA GLN A 210 -24.72 -55.25 34.97
C GLN A 210 -24.93 -54.07 34.01
N CYS A 211 -26.11 -53.43 34.04
CA CYS A 211 -26.40 -52.22 33.27
C CYS A 211 -25.40 -51.07 33.56
N VAL A 212 -25.06 -50.85 34.83
CA VAL A 212 -24.04 -49.85 35.22
C VAL A 212 -22.67 -50.19 34.65
N SER A 213 -22.29 -51.47 34.66
CA SER A 213 -21.02 -51.92 34.07
C SER A 213 -20.95 -51.64 32.57
N ILE A 214 -22.04 -51.87 31.84
CA ILE A 214 -22.13 -51.59 30.41
C ILE A 214 -22.08 -50.08 30.16
N ARG A 215 -22.79 -49.27 30.96
CA ARG A 215 -22.72 -47.80 30.87
C ARG A 215 -21.30 -47.28 31.10
N LYS A 216 -20.54 -47.87 32.02
CA LYS A 216 -19.11 -47.56 32.22
C LYS A 216 -18.28 -47.91 30.98
N LYS A 217 -18.52 -49.07 30.33
CA LYS A 217 -17.86 -49.44 29.06
C LYS A 217 -18.18 -48.43 27.95
N ILE A 218 -19.46 -48.08 27.77
CA ILE A 218 -19.89 -47.06 26.80
C ILE A 218 -19.22 -45.71 27.07
N LEU A 219 -19.07 -45.32 28.34
CA LEU A 219 -18.36 -44.08 28.71
C LEU A 219 -16.88 -44.13 28.34
N LYS A 220 -16.20 -45.26 28.57
CA LYS A 220 -14.81 -45.49 28.14
C LYS A 220 -14.69 -45.41 26.62
N ASN A 221 -15.57 -46.08 25.89
CA ASN A 221 -15.58 -46.08 24.42
C ASN A 221 -15.80 -44.66 23.87
N LYS A 222 -16.69 -43.86 24.48
CA LYS A 222 -16.87 -42.44 24.11
C LYS A 222 -15.62 -41.60 24.34
N LYS A 223 -14.84 -41.87 25.39
CA LYS A 223 -13.55 -41.21 25.62
C LYS A 223 -12.53 -41.64 24.58
N ALA A 224 -12.41 -42.94 24.31
CA ALA A 224 -11.54 -43.49 23.29
C ALA A 224 -11.84 -42.91 21.90
N LEU A 225 -13.12 -42.79 21.53
CA LEU A 225 -13.53 -42.14 20.26
C LEU A 225 -13.11 -40.67 20.16
N LYS A 226 -13.12 -39.92 21.27
CA LYS A 226 -12.65 -38.53 21.29
C LYS A 226 -11.13 -38.45 21.15
N VAL A 227 -10.41 -39.38 21.78
CA VAL A 227 -8.95 -39.50 21.69
C VAL A 227 -8.57 -39.86 20.26
N LEU A 228 -9.17 -40.91 19.68
CA LEU A 228 -9.01 -41.30 18.28
C LEU A 228 -9.20 -40.12 17.31
N ALA A 229 -10.31 -39.39 17.45
CA ALA A 229 -10.57 -38.22 16.60
C ALA A 229 -9.55 -37.09 16.80
N LYS A 230 -8.96 -36.96 17.98
CA LYS A 230 -7.90 -35.97 18.26
C LYS A 230 -6.56 -36.43 17.69
N ASP A 231 -6.26 -37.72 17.79
CA ASP A 231 -5.01 -38.31 17.30
C ASP A 231 -4.97 -38.26 15.77
N ILE A 232 -6.06 -38.63 15.08
CA ILE A 232 -6.17 -38.50 13.62
C ILE A 232 -5.98 -37.05 13.16
N ARG A 233 -6.51 -36.07 13.91
CA ARG A 233 -6.34 -34.64 13.56
C ARG A 233 -4.93 -34.10 13.80
N LYS A 234 -4.16 -34.77 14.66
CA LYS A 234 -2.78 -34.42 14.98
C LYS A 234 -1.78 -35.25 14.18
N ASP A 235 -2.27 -36.23 13.45
CA ASP A 235 -1.45 -37.11 12.64
C ASP A 235 -0.79 -36.29 11.53
N THR A 236 0.53 -36.44 11.42
CA THR A 236 1.34 -35.76 10.42
C THR A 236 1.38 -36.55 9.12
N ASP A 237 1.06 -37.85 9.15
CA ASP A 237 1.04 -38.67 7.94
C ASP A 237 -0.22 -38.36 7.10
N GLU A 238 0.03 -37.78 5.92
CA GLU A 238 -0.98 -37.41 4.93
C GLU A 238 -1.00 -38.36 3.73
N GLY A 239 -0.13 -39.37 3.70
CA GLY A 239 0.06 -40.25 2.53
C GLY A 239 -1.20 -41.00 2.13
N GLN A 240 -2.11 -41.26 3.08
CA GLN A 240 -3.39 -41.93 2.84
C GLN A 240 -4.43 -41.04 2.13
N TYR A 241 -4.24 -39.72 2.07
CA TYR A 241 -5.23 -38.79 1.53
C TYR A 241 -5.02 -38.46 0.03
N ASN A 242 -4.05 -39.09 -0.62
CA ASN A 242 -3.75 -38.91 -2.06
C ASN A 242 -3.61 -37.42 -2.47
N LEU A 243 -2.84 -36.65 -1.69
CA LEU A 243 -2.67 -35.21 -1.91
C LEU A 243 -1.55 -34.86 -2.90
N SER A 244 -0.79 -35.85 -3.37
CA SER A 244 0.38 -35.66 -4.24
C SER A 244 0.06 -34.89 -5.52
N SER A 245 -1.09 -35.15 -6.14
CA SER A 245 -1.52 -34.41 -7.34
C SER A 245 -1.67 -32.90 -7.10
N PHE A 246 -2.08 -32.48 -5.90
CA PHE A 246 -2.11 -31.06 -5.54
C PHE A 246 -0.71 -30.52 -5.30
N ASP A 247 0.17 -31.31 -4.67
CA ASP A 247 1.56 -30.93 -4.42
C ASP A 247 2.34 -30.74 -5.73
N ASP A 248 2.14 -31.65 -6.70
CA ASP A 248 2.71 -31.56 -8.05
C ASP A 248 2.20 -30.31 -8.80
N GLU A 249 0.90 -30.02 -8.70
CA GLU A 249 0.32 -28.83 -9.32
C GLU A 249 0.83 -27.53 -8.68
N ILE A 250 0.94 -27.50 -7.35
CA ILE A 250 1.54 -26.37 -6.60
C ILE A 250 2.99 -26.17 -7.03
N ALA A 251 3.77 -27.25 -7.15
CA ALA A 251 5.16 -27.19 -7.59
C ALA A 251 5.27 -26.61 -9.01
N ARG A 252 4.46 -27.12 -9.95
CA ARG A 252 4.41 -26.62 -11.33
C ARG A 252 4.04 -25.14 -11.41
N LEU A 253 3.00 -24.71 -10.69
CA LEU A 253 2.60 -23.31 -10.65
C LEU A 253 3.65 -22.41 -9.99
N THR A 254 4.37 -22.94 -8.98
CA THR A 254 5.48 -22.23 -8.33
C THR A 254 6.66 -22.07 -9.28
N GLU A 255 6.96 -23.08 -10.08
CA GLU A 255 7.97 -23.00 -11.14
C GLU A 255 7.58 -21.96 -12.20
N GLU A 256 6.34 -21.98 -12.69
CA GLU A 256 5.82 -20.97 -13.62
C GLU A 256 5.96 -19.55 -13.05
N ARG A 257 5.60 -19.38 -11.77
CA ARG A 257 5.72 -18.11 -11.04
C ARG A 257 7.17 -17.63 -10.94
N ASN A 258 8.11 -18.53 -10.67
CA ASN A 258 9.53 -18.21 -10.61
C ASN A 258 10.10 -17.89 -12.01
N ALA A 259 9.60 -18.55 -13.05
CA ALA A 259 9.94 -18.22 -14.43
C ALA A 259 9.51 -16.77 -14.77
N TYR A 260 8.30 -16.35 -14.39
CA TYR A 260 7.88 -14.95 -14.58
C TYR A 260 8.74 -13.95 -13.80
N LEU A 261 9.17 -14.27 -12.57
CA LEU A 261 10.09 -13.42 -11.82
C LEU A 261 11.43 -13.25 -12.53
N SER A 262 12.01 -14.34 -13.01
CA SER A 262 13.28 -14.31 -13.74
C SER A 262 13.13 -13.52 -15.04
N GLN A 263 12.04 -13.74 -15.79
CA GLN A 263 11.74 -12.97 -16.99
C GLN A 263 11.55 -11.49 -16.71
N LYS A 264 10.86 -11.12 -15.61
CA LYS A 264 10.72 -9.72 -15.18
C LYS A 264 12.08 -9.08 -14.94
N GLN A 265 12.94 -9.75 -14.17
CA GLN A 265 14.29 -9.23 -13.89
C GLN A 265 15.11 -9.03 -15.16
N ASN A 266 15.09 -10.02 -16.07
CA ASN A 266 15.79 -9.92 -17.34
C ASN A 266 15.23 -8.80 -18.23
N ALA A 267 13.90 -8.66 -18.30
CA ALA A 267 13.25 -7.63 -19.09
C ALA A 267 13.58 -6.21 -18.56
N LEU A 268 13.59 -6.02 -17.24
CA LEU A 268 13.98 -4.75 -16.63
C LEU A 268 15.45 -4.44 -16.85
N HIS A 269 16.32 -5.43 -16.72
CA HIS A 269 17.74 -5.25 -17.01
C HIS A 269 18.00 -4.86 -18.48
N ASN A 270 17.30 -5.51 -19.42
CA ASN A 270 17.37 -5.17 -20.84
C ASN A 270 16.81 -3.77 -21.11
N PHE A 271 15.72 -3.40 -20.44
CA PHE A 271 15.14 -2.06 -20.53
C PHE A 271 16.12 -0.99 -20.02
N ASP A 272 16.78 -1.26 -18.89
CA ASP A 272 17.77 -0.35 -18.30
C ASP A 272 19.01 -0.19 -19.17
N THR A 273 19.47 -1.27 -19.80
CA THR A 273 20.72 -1.28 -20.58
C THR A 273 20.53 -0.74 -22.00
N VAL A 274 19.42 -1.09 -22.66
CA VAL A 274 19.20 -0.79 -24.07
C VAL A 274 17.94 0.05 -24.27
N GLY A 275 16.84 -0.29 -23.59
CA GLY A 275 15.55 0.37 -23.79
C GLY A 275 15.57 1.87 -23.52
N LYS A 276 16.27 2.31 -22.46
CA LYS A 276 16.42 3.72 -22.11
C LYS A 276 17.11 4.54 -23.20
N GLU A 277 18.18 3.98 -23.78
CA GLU A 277 18.94 4.65 -24.84
C GLU A 277 18.11 4.71 -26.13
N VAL A 278 17.41 3.63 -26.50
CA VAL A 278 16.51 3.64 -27.68
C VAL A 278 15.42 4.70 -27.54
N ILE A 279 14.79 4.82 -26.36
CA ILE A 279 13.76 5.84 -26.11
C ILE A 279 14.36 7.25 -26.17
N ARG A 280 15.57 7.44 -25.60
CA ARG A 280 16.28 8.72 -25.67
C ARG A 280 16.53 9.11 -27.12
N ASP A 281 17.14 8.22 -27.90
CA ASP A 281 17.48 8.44 -29.31
C ASP A 281 16.23 8.73 -30.16
N GLU A 282 15.13 8.02 -29.93
CA GLU A 282 13.88 8.24 -30.65
C GLU A 282 13.30 9.64 -30.38
N ILE A 283 13.25 10.06 -29.11
CA ILE A 283 12.71 11.37 -28.73
C ILE A 283 13.66 12.49 -29.17
N GLU A 284 14.96 12.34 -28.96
CA GLU A 284 15.97 13.31 -29.40
C GLU A 284 15.91 13.48 -30.91
N LYS A 285 15.78 12.40 -31.68
CA LYS A 285 15.67 12.47 -33.15
C LYS A 285 14.44 13.25 -33.61
N VAL A 286 13.29 13.10 -32.93
CA VAL A 286 12.06 13.82 -33.27
C VAL A 286 12.19 15.32 -32.98
N GLU A 287 12.81 15.68 -31.87
CA GLU A 287 12.91 17.08 -31.41
C GLU A 287 14.16 17.79 -31.96
N LYS A 288 15.06 17.05 -32.62
CA LYS A 288 16.35 17.53 -33.11
C LYS A 288 16.23 18.76 -34.00
N GLU A 289 15.37 18.72 -35.01
CA GLU A 289 15.23 19.83 -35.97
C GLU A 289 14.81 21.14 -35.27
N LYS A 290 13.92 21.04 -34.30
CA LYS A 290 13.45 22.19 -33.51
C LYS A 290 14.55 22.74 -32.62
N LEU A 291 15.30 21.85 -31.94
CA LEU A 291 16.43 22.24 -31.10
C LEU A 291 17.56 22.86 -31.92
N ASP A 292 17.91 22.28 -33.06
CA ASP A 292 18.93 22.78 -33.98
C ASP A 292 18.54 24.18 -34.49
N THR A 293 17.27 24.39 -34.83
CA THR A 293 16.76 25.70 -35.27
C THR A 293 16.87 26.75 -34.17
N LEU A 294 16.46 26.42 -32.93
CA LEU A 294 16.57 27.33 -31.78
C LEU A 294 18.04 27.61 -31.42
N GLN A 295 18.90 26.59 -31.52
CA GLN A 295 20.32 26.72 -31.28
C GLN A 295 20.98 27.63 -32.31
N SER A 296 20.67 27.46 -33.60
CA SER A 296 21.15 28.35 -34.67
C SER A 296 20.63 29.77 -34.48
N SER A 297 19.37 29.96 -34.07
CA SER A 297 18.85 31.30 -33.76
C SER A 297 19.59 31.96 -32.60
N TRP A 298 19.94 31.20 -31.55
CA TRP A 298 20.72 31.72 -30.43
C TRP A 298 22.16 32.06 -30.86
N GLN A 299 22.80 31.20 -31.65
CA GLN A 299 24.14 31.44 -32.20
C GLN A 299 24.18 32.68 -33.08
N ASN A 300 23.22 32.84 -33.99
CA ASN A 300 23.11 34.02 -34.86
C ASN A 300 22.94 35.31 -34.04
N SER A 301 22.08 35.31 -33.02
CA SER A 301 21.92 36.48 -32.13
C SER A 301 23.18 36.75 -31.30
N THR A 302 23.92 35.71 -30.94
CA THR A 302 25.20 35.85 -30.21
C THR A 302 26.27 36.49 -31.10
N GLU A 303 26.37 36.05 -32.35
CA GLU A 303 27.27 36.63 -33.35
C GLU A 303 26.92 38.08 -33.67
N GLU A 304 25.64 38.39 -33.84
CA GLU A 304 25.13 39.75 -34.04
C GLU A 304 25.52 40.67 -32.88
N ARG A 305 25.29 40.21 -31.64
CA ARG A 305 25.70 40.95 -30.43
C ARG A 305 27.22 41.12 -30.37
N MET A 306 28.01 40.08 -30.62
CA MET A 306 29.48 40.15 -30.59
C MET A 306 30.03 41.12 -31.64
N ASN A 307 29.44 41.15 -32.84
CA ASN A 307 29.82 42.07 -33.89
C ASN A 307 29.50 43.53 -33.52
N LEU A 308 28.31 43.78 -32.94
CA LEU A 308 27.95 45.11 -32.45
C LEU A 308 28.83 45.54 -31.28
N GLU A 309 29.16 44.63 -30.37
CA GLU A 309 30.07 44.89 -29.25
C GLU A 309 31.48 45.22 -29.74
N ALA A 310 31.98 44.54 -30.77
CA ALA A 310 33.27 44.85 -31.37
C ALA A 310 33.28 46.24 -32.02
N LYS A 311 32.22 46.59 -32.78
CA LYS A 311 32.05 47.93 -33.37
C LYS A 311 31.94 49.02 -32.31
N GLU A 312 31.19 48.77 -31.24
CA GLU A 312 31.03 49.68 -30.11
C GLU A 312 32.40 49.96 -29.44
N ARG A 313 33.20 48.91 -29.19
CA ARG A 313 34.56 49.08 -28.64
C ARG A 313 35.48 49.84 -29.59
N GLU A 314 35.44 49.56 -30.89
CA GLU A 314 36.26 50.25 -31.89
C GLU A 314 35.90 51.74 -31.96
N LEU A 315 34.61 52.06 -32.07
CA LEU A 315 34.13 53.45 -32.08
C LEU A 315 34.39 54.17 -30.77
N SER A 316 34.27 53.48 -29.63
CA SER A 316 34.62 54.05 -28.32
C SER A 316 36.10 54.46 -28.27
N LEU A 317 37.01 53.62 -28.80
CA LEU A 317 38.43 53.94 -28.88
C LEU A 317 38.72 55.08 -29.89
N LEU A 318 38.03 55.11 -31.03
CA LEU A 318 38.15 56.19 -32.01
C LEU A 318 37.67 57.52 -31.42
N LEU A 319 36.50 57.54 -30.79
CA LEU A 319 35.97 58.72 -30.11
C LEU A 319 36.90 59.19 -28.98
N ALA A 320 37.46 58.27 -28.19
CA ALA A 320 38.45 58.60 -27.17
C ALA A 320 39.72 59.23 -27.77
N LYS A 321 40.17 58.70 -28.92
CA LYS A 321 41.36 59.18 -29.60
C LYS A 321 41.12 60.52 -30.31
N ASP A 322 40.08 60.62 -31.12
CA ASP A 322 39.91 61.70 -32.09
C ASP A 322 39.00 62.83 -31.57
N VAL A 323 38.17 62.59 -30.55
CA VAL A 323 37.24 63.59 -29.98
C VAL A 323 37.55 63.92 -28.51
N GLU A 324 37.67 62.90 -27.64
CA GLU A 324 37.84 63.08 -26.18
C GLU A 324 39.08 63.89 -25.82
N GLN A 325 40.19 63.69 -26.54
CA GLN A 325 41.44 64.41 -26.28
C GLN A 325 41.33 65.93 -26.46
N TYR A 326 40.36 66.40 -27.27
CA TYR A 326 40.20 67.82 -27.60
C TYR A 326 39.02 68.48 -26.87
N VAL A 327 37.90 67.76 -26.75
CA VAL A 327 36.65 68.30 -26.17
C VAL A 327 36.52 67.92 -24.69
N GLY A 328 37.22 66.88 -24.26
CA GLY A 328 37.15 66.34 -22.90
C GLY A 328 35.91 65.48 -22.67
N LYS A 329 36.07 64.39 -21.92
CA LYS A 329 35.03 63.38 -21.66
C LYS A 329 33.69 63.96 -21.16
N LYS A 330 33.74 65.05 -20.40
CA LYS A 330 32.58 65.71 -19.80
C LYS A 330 31.63 66.30 -20.85
N HIS A 331 32.16 66.69 -22.01
CA HIS A 331 31.43 67.36 -23.09
C HIS A 331 31.29 66.46 -24.33
N MET A 332 31.49 65.15 -24.18
CA MET A 332 31.25 64.14 -25.23
C MET A 332 29.78 63.70 -25.25
N SER A 333 28.89 64.65 -25.52
CA SER A 333 27.47 64.38 -25.76
C SER A 333 27.03 65.08 -27.04
N VAL A 334 26.03 64.54 -27.71
CA VAL A 334 25.49 65.13 -28.95
C VAL A 334 24.94 66.53 -28.65
N GLU A 335 24.33 66.72 -27.48
CA GLU A 335 23.81 67.99 -27.00
C GLU A 335 24.91 69.02 -26.74
N ASP A 336 26.05 68.60 -26.16
CA ASP A 336 27.18 69.49 -25.92
C ASP A 336 27.90 69.85 -27.22
N MET A 337 28.00 68.93 -28.19
CA MET A 337 28.55 69.25 -29.52
C MET A 337 27.70 70.27 -30.26
N ASP A 338 26.37 70.17 -30.19
CA ASP A 338 25.44 71.18 -30.72
C ASP A 338 25.60 72.53 -30.03
N GLY A 339 25.77 72.53 -28.71
CA GLY A 339 26.05 73.75 -27.94
C GLY A 339 27.36 74.42 -28.35
N LEU A 340 28.43 73.66 -28.54
CA LEU A 340 29.73 74.17 -28.98
C LEU A 340 29.68 74.71 -30.42
N LEU A 341 28.96 74.02 -31.32
CA LEU A 341 28.74 74.47 -32.70
C LEU A 341 28.01 75.82 -32.72
N HIS A 342 26.92 75.94 -31.95
CA HIS A 342 26.14 77.18 -31.87
C HIS A 342 26.98 78.36 -31.35
N ILE A 343 27.82 78.15 -30.32
CA ILE A 343 28.71 79.19 -29.77
C ILE A 343 29.72 79.70 -30.83
N LEU A 344 30.26 78.80 -31.64
CA LEU A 344 31.19 79.13 -32.73
C LEU A 344 30.45 79.76 -33.94
N GLU A 345 29.19 79.41 -34.18
CA GLU A 345 28.34 80.02 -35.21
C GLU A 345 27.94 81.45 -34.89
N GLU A 346 27.63 81.74 -33.63
CA GLU A 346 27.34 83.09 -33.13
C GLU A 346 28.58 83.99 -33.02
N GLY A 347 29.78 83.43 -33.25
CA GLY A 347 31.06 84.17 -33.19
C GLY A 347 31.49 84.54 -31.76
N LYS A 348 30.96 83.87 -30.74
CA LYS A 348 31.26 84.13 -29.33
C LYS A 348 32.60 83.57 -28.87
N ALA A 349 33.22 82.68 -29.66
CA ALA A 349 34.54 82.10 -29.41
C ALA A 349 35.34 81.99 -30.72
N GLY A 350 36.66 82.20 -30.65
CA GLY A 350 37.57 82.10 -31.80
C GLY A 350 38.27 80.75 -31.93
N SER A 351 38.22 79.93 -30.88
CA SER A 351 38.85 78.60 -30.83
C SER A 351 37.98 77.58 -30.09
N LEU A 352 38.27 76.29 -30.31
CA LEU A 352 37.55 75.18 -29.65
C LEU A 352 37.65 75.26 -28.11
N THR A 353 38.81 75.62 -27.57
CA THR A 353 39.02 75.74 -26.12
C THR A 353 38.23 76.91 -25.51
N GLU A 354 38.14 78.04 -26.20
CA GLU A 354 37.30 79.17 -25.79
C GLU A 354 35.82 78.81 -25.82
N ALA A 355 35.37 78.07 -26.84
CA ALA A 355 33.98 77.62 -26.94
C ALA A 355 33.60 76.68 -25.78
N ILE A 356 34.51 75.79 -25.38
CA ILE A 356 34.33 74.89 -24.23
C ILE A 356 34.23 75.70 -22.92
N LEU A 357 35.09 76.70 -22.71
CA LEU A 357 35.02 77.57 -21.54
C LEU A 357 33.71 78.36 -21.51
N CYS A 358 33.26 78.91 -22.65
CA CYS A 358 31.96 79.59 -22.73
C CYS A 358 30.77 78.66 -22.45
N LEU A 359 30.83 77.41 -22.90
CA LEU A 359 29.80 76.42 -22.59
C LEU A 359 29.79 76.06 -21.08
N GLU A 360 30.96 76.02 -20.44
CA GLU A 360 31.09 75.76 -19.00
C GLU A 360 30.69 76.95 -18.12
N GLU A 361 30.88 78.18 -18.59
CA GLU A 361 30.45 79.41 -17.91
C GLU A 361 28.95 79.70 -18.06
N GLY A 362 28.30 79.10 -19.08
CA GLY A 362 26.87 79.26 -19.39
C GLY A 362 25.95 78.18 -18.81
N LYS A 363 26.50 77.10 -18.23
CA LYS A 363 25.78 76.10 -17.42
C LYS A 363 25.82 76.48 -15.95
#